data_AF-A1TMA3-F1
#
_entry.id   AF-A1TMA3-F1
#
_cell.length_a   1.000
_cell.length_b   1.000
_cell.length_c   1.000
_cell.angle_alpha   90.00
_cell.angle_beta   90.00
_cell.angle_gamma   90.00
#
_symmetry.space_group_name_H-M   'P 1'
#
loop_
_entity.id
_entity.type
_entity.pdbx_description
1 polymer ?
#
loop_
_entity_poly.entity_id
_entity_poly.type
_entity_poly.pdbx_seq_one_letter_code
_entity_poly.pdbx_strand_id
1 'polypeptide(L)'
;MSLSKRIAALLLCLIGCSTVLAAPPVCPIRQNQPLRYVDVFDGEPSGLATLEPDVAKKRYGHWVLGYIYDEGRFVTMRCKYADKQTHDVKLASRVEQCSYSINAKNVLRVTCK
;
A
#
# COMPACT_ATOMS: atom_id res chain seq x y z
N MET A 1 -31.51 43.00 -38.30
CA MET A 1 -32.04 42.25 -37.14
C MET A 1 -32.52 40.90 -37.67
N SER A 2 -32.13 39.71 -37.22
CA SER A 2 -31.38 39.28 -36.05
C SER A 2 -30.65 38.00 -36.43
N LEU A 3 -29.33 38.05 -36.35
CA LEU A 3 -28.45 36.91 -36.16
C LEU A 3 -28.91 36.15 -34.90
N SER A 4 -28.50 34.87 -34.77
CA SER A 4 -28.57 34.07 -33.53
C SER A 4 -29.78 33.14 -33.39
N LYS A 5 -29.71 31.96 -34.03
CA LYS A 5 -30.34 30.75 -33.45
C LYS A 5 -29.37 29.56 -33.47
N ARG A 6 -28.66 29.44 -32.35
CA ARG A 6 -28.38 28.19 -31.62
C ARG A 6 -27.42 27.19 -32.29
N ILE A 7 -26.15 27.59 -32.39
CA ILE A 7 -25.03 26.64 -32.27
C ILE A 7 -24.88 26.35 -30.78
N ALA A 8 -25.52 25.30 -30.29
CA ALA A 8 -25.31 24.79 -28.93
C ALA A 8 -25.72 23.32 -28.85
N ALA A 9 -25.19 22.49 -29.75
CA ALA A 9 -25.08 21.06 -29.49
C ALA A 9 -23.85 20.86 -28.58
N LEU A 10 -24.12 21.10 -27.30
CA LEU A 10 -23.23 20.99 -26.17
C LEU A 10 -22.52 19.63 -26.19
N LEU A 11 -21.19 19.68 -26.05
CA LEU A 11 -20.31 18.54 -25.80
C LEU A 11 -20.95 17.59 -24.78
N LEU A 12 -21.39 16.40 -25.22
CA LEU A 12 -21.73 15.31 -24.32
C LEU A 12 -20.44 14.81 -23.66
N CYS A 13 -20.20 15.37 -22.47
CA CYS A 13 -19.66 14.69 -21.29
C CYS A 13 -18.89 13.39 -21.54
N LEU A 14 -17.62 13.53 -21.96
CA LEU A 14 -16.57 12.55 -21.66
C LEU A 14 -16.25 12.62 -20.16
N ILE A 15 -17.22 12.25 -19.31
CA ILE A 15 -16.97 11.98 -17.89
C ILE A 15 -16.43 10.56 -17.85
N GLY A 16 -15.16 10.41 -18.22
CA GLY A 16 -14.39 9.22 -17.91
C GLY A 16 -14.32 9.11 -16.40
N CYS A 17 -15.13 8.22 -15.83
CA CYS A 17 -15.09 7.92 -14.41
C CYS A 17 -13.79 7.15 -14.16
N SER A 18 -12.70 7.87 -13.89
CA SER A 18 -11.44 7.27 -13.47
C SER A 18 -11.65 6.69 -12.07
N THR A 19 -12.10 5.43 -12.00
CA THR A 19 -12.06 4.69 -10.75
C THR A 19 -10.60 4.44 -10.42
N VAL A 20 -10.02 5.29 -9.57
CA VAL A 20 -8.74 5.04 -8.92
C VAL A 20 -8.93 3.79 -8.06
N LEU A 21 -8.58 2.63 -8.62
CA LEU A 21 -8.51 1.38 -7.89
C LEU A 21 -7.47 1.56 -6.79
N ALA A 22 -7.93 1.63 -5.55
CA ALA A 22 -7.04 1.61 -4.40
C ALA A 22 -6.16 0.36 -4.50
N ALA A 23 -4.83 0.54 -4.43
CA ALA A 23 -3.90 -0.57 -4.49
C ALA A 23 -4.29 -1.63 -3.44
N PRO A 24 -4.26 -2.93 -3.81
CA PRO A 24 -4.61 -3.98 -2.87
C PRO A 24 -3.70 -3.88 -1.63
N PRO A 25 -4.23 -4.17 -0.43
CA PRO A 25 -3.42 -4.16 0.77
C PRO A 25 -2.30 -5.20 0.63
N VAL A 26 -1.10 -4.83 1.06
CA VAL A 26 0.08 -5.70 0.94
C VAL A 26 -0.11 -7.00 1.70
N CYS A 27 -0.61 -6.90 2.93
CA CYS A 27 -0.99 -8.06 3.72
C CYS A 27 -2.43 -8.49 3.37
N PRO A 28 -2.66 -9.77 3.01
CA PRO A 28 -3.99 -10.29 2.76
C PRO A 28 -4.97 -10.02 3.90
N ILE A 29 -6.18 -9.57 3.57
CA ILE A 29 -7.26 -9.43 4.56
C ILE A 29 -7.76 -10.84 4.92
N ARG A 30 -7.79 -11.16 6.22
CA ARG A 30 -8.30 -12.44 6.74
C ARG A 30 -9.51 -12.21 7.64
N GLN A 31 -10.56 -13.01 7.44
CA GLN A 31 -11.78 -12.92 8.24
C GLN A 31 -11.49 -13.29 9.69
N ASN A 32 -11.93 -12.44 10.64
CA ASN A 32 -11.73 -12.60 12.09
C ASN A 32 -10.27 -12.75 12.56
N GLN A 33 -9.29 -12.57 11.67
CA GLN A 33 -7.87 -12.65 11.97
C GLN A 33 -7.19 -11.36 11.52
N PRO A 34 -7.36 -10.25 12.29
CA PRO A 34 -6.78 -8.97 11.92
C PRO A 34 -5.25 -9.05 11.94
N LEU A 35 -4.62 -8.30 11.03
CA LEU A 35 -3.18 -8.06 11.03
C LEU A 35 -2.78 -7.36 12.34
N ARG A 36 -1.71 -7.84 12.98
CA ARG A 36 -1.20 -7.32 14.26
C ARG A 36 0.16 -6.66 14.15
N TYR A 37 1.05 -7.29 13.40
CA TYR A 37 2.41 -6.81 13.22
C TYR A 37 2.86 -7.05 11.78
N VAL A 38 3.83 -6.27 11.35
CA VAL A 38 4.59 -6.52 10.13
C VAL A 38 6.06 -6.44 10.45
N ASP A 39 6.83 -7.37 9.87
CA ASP A 39 8.27 -7.21 9.74
C ASP A 39 8.58 -6.94 8.27
N VAL A 40 9.54 -6.05 8.01
CA VAL A 40 10.00 -5.72 6.67
C VAL A 40 11.43 -6.22 6.53
N PHE A 41 11.76 -6.89 5.43
CA PHE A 41 13.09 -7.42 5.17
C PHE A 41 13.61 -6.95 3.82
N ASP A 42 14.92 -6.76 3.74
CA ASP A 42 15.66 -6.49 2.52
C ASP A 42 16.13 -7.80 1.84
N GLY A 43 15.16 -8.58 1.36
CA GLY A 43 15.36 -9.90 0.77
C GLY A 43 14.52 -10.99 1.45
N GLU A 44 15.02 -12.24 1.47
CA GLU A 44 14.34 -13.36 2.12
C GLU A 44 14.40 -13.28 3.66
N PRO A 45 13.31 -13.59 4.40
CA PRO A 45 13.31 -13.47 5.86
C PRO A 45 14.29 -14.38 6.62
N SER A 46 14.71 -15.51 6.03
CA SER A 46 15.43 -16.57 6.73
C SER A 46 16.89 -16.24 7.09
N GLY A 47 17.38 -15.05 6.75
CA GLY A 47 18.77 -14.66 7.04
C GLY A 47 18.98 -13.18 7.34
N LEU A 48 17.92 -12.41 7.55
CA LEU A 48 18.00 -10.95 7.57
C LEU A 48 17.34 -10.34 8.81
N ALA A 49 17.94 -9.24 9.29
CA ALA A 49 17.32 -8.39 10.30
C ALA A 49 16.09 -7.69 9.72
N THR A 50 15.13 -7.37 10.59
CA THR A 50 13.99 -6.54 10.22
C THR A 50 14.44 -5.11 9.98
N LEU A 51 13.87 -4.43 8.99
CA LEU A 51 14.06 -3.01 8.77
C LEU A 51 13.16 -2.21 9.71
N GLU A 52 13.78 -1.31 10.47
CA GLU A 52 13.07 -0.31 11.26
C GLU A 52 12.40 0.73 10.35
N PRO A 53 11.20 1.23 10.72
CA PRO A 53 10.59 2.33 9.99
C PRO A 53 11.42 3.61 10.12
N ASP A 54 11.65 4.32 9.01
CA ASP A 54 12.25 5.66 8.99
C ASP A 54 11.47 6.65 9.86
N VAL A 55 10.14 6.49 9.87
CA VAL A 55 9.26 7.18 10.82
C VAL A 55 8.44 6.15 11.58
N ALA A 56 8.66 6.09 12.89
CA ALA A 56 7.91 5.22 13.80
C ALA A 56 7.11 6.04 14.82
N LYS A 57 5.79 6.13 14.65
CA LYS A 57 4.86 6.65 15.66
C LYS A 57 3.92 5.54 16.13
N LYS A 58 3.29 5.77 17.29
CA LYS A 58 2.39 4.79 17.94
C LYS A 58 1.30 4.23 17.03
N ARG A 59 0.78 5.03 16.08
CA ARG A 59 -0.37 4.66 15.25
C ARG A 59 -0.12 4.78 13.74
N TYR A 60 1.05 5.26 13.34
CA TYR A 60 1.40 5.39 11.94
C TYR A 60 2.92 5.49 11.77
N GLY A 61 3.39 5.21 10.57
CA GLY A 61 4.79 5.30 10.23
C GLY A 61 5.05 4.83 8.81
N HIS A 62 6.30 4.87 8.37
CA HIS A 62 6.68 4.44 7.03
C HIS A 62 8.13 3.98 6.93
N TRP A 63 8.38 3.20 5.88
CA TRP A 63 9.69 2.83 5.38
C TRP A 63 9.86 3.42 3.98
N VAL A 64 10.99 4.08 3.73
CA VAL A 64 11.48 4.42 2.39
C VAL A 64 12.27 3.21 1.89
N LEU A 65 11.86 2.62 0.77
CA LEU A 65 12.33 1.30 0.32
C LEU A 65 12.96 1.32 -1.08
N GLY A 66 12.82 2.42 -1.82
CA GLY A 66 13.32 2.51 -3.21
C GLY A 66 14.80 2.12 -3.36
N TYR A 67 15.62 2.46 -2.37
CA TYR A 67 17.06 2.18 -2.39
C TYR A 67 17.40 0.68 -2.46
N ILE A 68 16.53 -0.19 -1.93
CA ILE A 68 16.70 -1.64 -2.00
C ILE A 68 16.60 -2.12 -3.46
N TYR A 69 15.65 -1.53 -4.19
CA TYR A 69 15.43 -1.85 -5.59
C TYR A 69 16.47 -1.25 -6.52
N ASP A 70 17.07 -0.11 -6.15
CA ASP A 70 18.19 0.50 -6.89
C ASP A 70 19.41 -0.45 -6.94
N GLU A 71 19.57 -1.30 -5.92
CA GLU A 71 20.59 -2.35 -5.86
C GLU A 71 20.17 -3.69 -6.50
N GLY A 72 19.01 -3.73 -7.17
CA GLY A 72 18.47 -4.94 -7.80
C GLY A 72 17.97 -5.99 -6.80
N ARG A 73 17.74 -5.60 -5.54
CA ARG A 73 17.18 -6.45 -4.48
C ARG A 73 15.67 -6.25 -4.39
N PHE A 74 15.02 -6.93 -3.43
CA PHE A 74 13.57 -6.86 -3.24
C PHE A 74 13.22 -6.83 -1.76
N VAL A 75 12.03 -6.31 -1.46
CA VAL A 75 11.50 -6.30 -0.09
C VAL A 75 10.59 -7.50 0.14
N THR A 76 10.68 -8.10 1.33
CA THR A 76 9.67 -9.04 1.84
C THR A 76 8.95 -8.46 3.03
N MET A 77 7.62 -8.47 2.99
CA MET A 77 6.76 -8.08 4.09
C MET A 77 6.20 -9.34 4.78
N ARG A 78 6.58 -9.60 6.03
CA ARG A 78 6.01 -10.68 6.84
C ARG A 78 4.81 -10.18 7.62
N CYS A 79 3.63 -10.62 7.22
CA CYS A 79 2.36 -10.29 7.84
C CYS A 79 2.06 -11.24 9.01
N LYS A 80 1.94 -10.73 10.24
CA LYS A 80 1.64 -11.52 11.45
C LYS A 80 0.21 -11.24 11.92
N TYR A 81 -0.61 -12.28 11.99
CA TYR A 81 -2.05 -12.18 12.29
C TYR A 81 -2.38 -12.54 13.74
N ALA A 82 -3.62 -12.26 14.15
CA ALA A 82 -4.10 -12.51 15.51
C ALA A 82 -4.06 -14.00 15.94
N ASP A 83 -4.21 -14.93 15.00
CA ASP A 83 -4.05 -16.38 15.21
C ASP A 83 -2.58 -16.84 15.25
N LYS A 84 -1.63 -15.89 15.26
CA LYS A 84 -0.17 -16.13 15.23
C LYS A 84 0.33 -16.74 13.92
N GLN A 85 -0.52 -16.92 12.91
CA GLN A 85 -0.04 -17.30 11.59
C GLN A 85 0.71 -16.15 10.93
N THR A 86 1.71 -16.51 10.11
CA THR A 86 2.50 -15.58 9.33
C THR A 86 2.29 -15.81 7.85
N HIS A 87 2.32 -14.74 7.06
CA HIS A 87 2.31 -14.81 5.60
C HIS A 87 3.36 -13.85 5.05
N ASP A 88 4.30 -14.38 4.28
CA ASP A 88 5.37 -13.60 3.69
C ASP A 88 4.96 -13.17 2.28
N VAL A 89 5.03 -11.86 2.04
CA VAL A 89 4.67 -11.24 0.77
C VAL A 89 5.93 -10.63 0.16
N LYS A 90 6.39 -11.24 -0.92
CA LYS A 90 7.48 -10.68 -1.73
C LYS A 90 6.96 -9.51 -2.57
N LEU A 91 7.49 -8.32 -2.31
CA LEU A 91 7.20 -7.11 -3.10
C LEU A 91 8.13 -7.09 -4.33
N ALA A 92 7.79 -7.92 -5.32
CA ALA A 92 8.62 -8.13 -6.51
C ALA A 92 8.71 -6.90 -7.42
N SER A 93 7.64 -6.09 -7.48
CA SER A 93 7.67 -4.79 -8.14
C SER A 93 8.32 -3.76 -7.24
N ARG A 94 9.01 -2.78 -7.86
CA ARG A 94 9.60 -1.64 -7.16
C ARG A 94 8.54 -0.92 -6.34
N VAL A 95 8.89 -0.65 -5.09
CA VAL A 95 8.08 0.11 -4.13
C VAL A 95 8.98 1.20 -3.57
N GLU A 96 8.55 2.45 -3.68
CA GLU A 96 9.29 3.58 -3.12
C GLU A 96 9.08 3.68 -1.62
N GLN A 97 7.86 3.41 -1.16
CA GLN A 97 7.51 3.56 0.24
C GLN A 97 6.39 2.60 0.65
N CYS A 98 6.56 1.97 1.80
CA CYS A 98 5.46 1.34 2.53
C CYS A 98 5.10 2.17 3.76
N SER A 99 3.82 2.27 4.08
CA SER A 99 3.33 2.99 5.25
C SER A 99 2.37 2.13 6.04
N TYR A 100 2.47 2.20 7.35
CA TYR A 100 1.54 1.53 8.26
C TYR A 100 0.63 2.55 8.95
N SER A 101 -0.58 2.11 9.27
CA SER A 101 -1.52 2.85 10.10
C SER A 101 -2.33 1.91 10.98
N ILE A 102 -2.69 2.36 12.18
CA ILE A 102 -3.48 1.62 13.16
C ILE A 102 -4.77 2.38 13.42
N ASN A 103 -5.89 1.83 12.97
CA ASN A 103 -7.21 2.46 13.15
C ASN A 103 -7.73 2.35 14.59
N ALA A 104 -8.79 3.09 14.94
CA ALA A 104 -9.35 3.14 16.30
C ALA A 104 -9.68 1.77 16.92
N LYS A 105 -9.91 0.73 16.11
CA LYS A 105 -10.16 -0.66 16.54
C LYS A 105 -8.87 -1.47 16.73
N ASN A 106 -7.71 -0.82 16.74
CA ASN A 106 -6.37 -1.42 16.80
C ASN A 106 -6.11 -2.45 15.68
N VAL A 107 -6.64 -2.17 14.49
CA VAL A 107 -6.36 -2.96 13.28
C VAL A 107 -5.26 -2.27 12.50
N LEU A 108 -4.16 -3.00 12.28
CA LEU A 108 -3.02 -2.58 11.47
C LEU A 108 -3.38 -2.70 9.99
N ARG A 109 -3.00 -1.69 9.20
CA ARG A 109 -3.02 -1.72 7.73
C ARG A 109 -1.68 -1.27 7.20
N VAL A 110 -1.24 -1.87 6.10
CA VAL A 110 -0.04 -1.49 5.36
C VAL A 110 -0.40 -1.25 3.90
N THR A 111 0.08 -0.14 3.38
CA THR A 111 -0.08 0.28 1.98
C THR A 111 1.29 0.64 1.43
N CYS A 112 1.57 0.24 0.20
CA CYS A 112 2.83 0.54 -0.47
C CYS A 112 2.54 1.27 -1.81
N LYS A 113 3.46 2.13 -2.21
CA LYS A 113 3.40 2.91 -3.46
C LYS A 113 4.76 2.98 -4.13
#